data_AF-A0A6V7PIV2-F1
#
_entry.id   AF-A0A6V7PIV2-F1
#
_cell.length_a   1.000
_cell.length_b   1.000
_cell.length_c   1.000
_cell.angle_alpha   90.00
_cell.angle_beta   90.00
_cell.angle_gamma   90.00
#
_symmetry.space_group_name_H-M   'P 1'
#
loop_
_entity.id
_entity.type
_entity.pdbx_description
1 polymer ?
#
loop_
_entity_poly.entity_id
_entity_poly.type
_entity_poly.pdbx_seq_one_letter_code
_entity_poly.pdbx_strand_id
1 'polypeptide(L)'
;MRSLRKAAEARGHTFWATGPDNAGTYTSQPHETEFFSDGGSYDSYYGRFFLGWYSQVLVDHADRVLSLAKLAFEGSQIAAKISGVHWWYKTASHAAELTAGFYNPCNRDGYAAIAAVLKKHGVALNFTCVELRTLDHNMDYPDAMADPEGLVWQVVNAAWDAGILVASENALPCYDRDGYNKILENAKPLDDPDGRHLIAFTYLRLSPTLLERQNFLEFERFVKQMHGEAVLDILV
;
A
#
# COMPACT_ATOMS: atom_id res chain seq x y z
N MET A 1 17.33 17.26 6.71
CA MET A 1 17.29 18.55 7.46
C MET A 1 17.35 19.81 6.60
N ARG A 2 18.23 19.95 5.58
CA ARG A 2 18.28 21.19 4.76
C ARG A 2 16.96 21.50 4.04
N SER A 3 16.28 20.50 3.48
CA SER A 3 14.99 20.67 2.80
C SER A 3 13.87 21.06 3.78
N LEU A 4 13.79 20.43 4.95
CA LEU A 4 12.83 20.79 6.00
C LEU A 4 13.02 22.23 6.46
N ARG A 5 14.26 22.67 6.69
CA ARG A 5 14.56 24.06 7.09
C ARG A 5 14.05 25.06 6.05
N LYS A 6 14.30 24.80 4.77
CA LYS A 6 13.77 25.65 3.67
C LYS A 6 12.24 25.69 3.65
N ALA A 7 11.57 24.54 3.87
CA ALA A 7 10.12 24.49 3.93
C ALA A 7 9.57 25.29 5.13
N ALA A 8 10.24 25.20 6.29
CA ALA A 8 9.89 25.95 7.49
C ALA A 8 10.09 27.47 7.31
N GLU A 9 11.20 27.88 6.69
CA GLU A 9 11.47 29.28 6.31
C GLU A 9 10.41 29.82 5.34
N ALA A 10 10.06 29.06 4.30
CA ALA A 10 9.02 29.44 3.33
C ALA A 10 7.63 29.59 3.95
N ARG A 11 7.35 28.83 5.02
CA ARG A 11 6.11 28.92 5.80
C ARG A 11 6.13 30.08 6.82
N GLY A 12 7.27 30.73 7.05
CA GLY A 12 7.44 31.77 8.07
C GLY A 12 7.62 31.24 9.50
N HIS A 13 7.88 29.94 9.67
CA HIS A 13 7.96 29.27 10.98
C HIS A 13 9.27 28.49 11.11
N THR A 14 10.41 29.19 11.19
CA THR A 14 11.75 28.57 11.22
C THR A 14 11.95 27.57 12.38
N PHE A 15 11.22 27.74 13.48
CA PHE A 15 11.24 26.81 14.61
C PHE A 15 10.59 25.45 14.30
N TRP A 16 9.83 25.31 13.20
CA TRP A 16 9.34 24.02 12.69
C TRP A 16 10.39 23.22 11.91
N ALA A 17 11.63 23.70 11.82
CA ALA A 17 12.71 23.03 11.08
C ALA A 17 13.29 21.78 11.79
N THR A 18 12.48 21.05 12.55
CA THR A 18 12.82 19.84 13.29
C THR A 18 11.75 18.76 13.08
N GLY A 19 12.08 17.50 13.34
CA GLY A 19 11.08 16.44 13.46
C GLY A 19 10.38 16.47 14.82
N PRO A 20 9.21 15.81 14.94
CA PRO A 20 8.47 15.73 16.19
C PRO A 20 9.29 14.98 17.23
N ASP A 21 9.46 15.57 18.42
CA ASP A 21 10.18 14.99 19.55
C ASP A 21 9.28 14.11 20.44
N ASN A 22 7.96 14.20 20.24
CA ASN A 22 6.93 13.48 20.98
C ASN A 22 6.31 12.29 20.20
N ALA A 23 7.04 11.79 19.20
CA ALA A 23 6.63 10.69 18.32
C ALA A 23 6.95 9.28 18.86
N GLY A 24 7.56 9.17 20.04
CA GLY A 24 7.93 7.88 20.64
C GLY A 24 9.11 7.19 19.93
N THR A 25 9.11 5.86 19.95
CA THR A 25 10.16 5.01 19.37
C THR A 25 9.56 3.92 18.46
N TYR A 26 10.39 3.12 17.79
CA TYR A 26 9.94 2.11 16.82
C TYR A 26 8.88 1.12 17.33
N THR A 27 8.88 0.81 18.63
CA THR A 27 7.95 -0.15 19.23
C THR A 27 6.85 0.53 20.07
N SER A 28 6.79 1.86 20.07
CA SER A 28 5.73 2.61 20.75
C SER A 28 4.40 2.42 20.01
N GLN A 29 3.32 2.24 20.77
CA GLN A 29 1.98 2.20 20.22
C GLN A 29 1.44 3.62 20.03
N PRO A 30 0.54 3.87 19.07
CA PRO A 30 0.06 5.23 18.80
C PRO A 30 -0.47 5.95 20.04
N HIS A 31 -1.26 5.24 20.87
CA HIS A 31 -1.87 5.78 22.09
C HIS A 31 -0.86 6.09 23.22
N GLU A 32 0.36 5.57 23.15
CA GLU A 32 1.44 5.86 24.11
C GLU A 32 2.23 7.14 23.74
N THR A 33 1.96 7.71 22.57
CA THR A 33 2.69 8.88 22.05
C THR A 33 1.79 10.10 22.00
N GLU A 34 2.30 11.27 22.36
CA GLU A 34 1.55 12.52 22.23
C GLU A 34 1.35 12.90 20.75
N PHE A 35 2.27 12.51 19.86
CA PHE A 35 2.15 12.81 18.44
C PHE A 35 1.05 11.99 17.76
N PHE A 36 1.00 10.66 17.94
CA PHE A 36 0.12 9.76 17.17
C PHE A 36 -1.14 9.29 17.90
N SER A 37 -1.34 9.65 19.17
CA SER A 37 -2.57 9.33 19.91
C SER A 37 -3.80 9.98 19.28
N ASP A 38 -4.99 9.53 19.69
CA ASP A 38 -6.23 10.15 19.24
C ASP A 38 -6.31 11.61 19.72
N GLY A 39 -6.60 12.54 18.81
CA GLY A 39 -6.46 13.98 19.03
C GLY A 39 -5.02 14.49 19.19
N GLY A 40 -4.01 13.66 18.89
CA GLY A 40 -2.60 13.96 19.08
C GLY A 40 -2.02 15.04 18.13
N SER A 41 -0.75 15.37 18.35
CA SER A 41 -0.08 16.47 17.65
C SER A 41 0.12 16.26 16.14
N TYR A 42 -0.10 15.05 15.60
CA TYR A 42 -0.06 14.78 14.16
C TYR A 42 -1.05 15.67 13.37
N ASP A 43 -2.19 16.02 13.98
CA ASP A 43 -3.20 16.89 13.38
C ASP A 43 -3.07 18.37 13.83
N SER A 44 -1.99 18.74 14.53
CA SER A 44 -1.70 20.14 14.84
C SER A 44 -1.24 20.92 13.60
N TYR A 45 -1.13 22.25 13.68
CA TYR A 45 -0.55 23.05 12.59
C TYR A 45 0.88 22.61 12.22
N TYR A 46 1.68 22.28 13.23
CA TYR A 46 3.03 21.76 13.04
C TYR A 46 3.01 20.34 12.45
N GLY A 47 2.17 19.45 12.99
CA GLY A 47 2.05 18.06 12.52
C GLY A 47 1.65 17.99 11.04
N ARG A 48 0.62 18.74 10.64
CA ARG A 48 0.18 18.83 9.24
C ARG A 48 1.27 19.40 8.33
N PHE A 49 2.01 20.41 8.80
CA PHE A 49 3.17 20.93 8.07
C PHE A 49 4.27 19.88 7.89
N PHE A 50 4.66 19.20 8.98
CA PHE A 50 5.75 18.25 8.97
C PHE A 50 5.41 17.02 8.12
N LEU A 51 4.22 16.43 8.30
CA LEU A 51 3.76 15.27 7.53
C LEU A 51 3.52 15.61 6.06
N GLY A 52 3.01 16.81 5.78
CA GLY A 52 2.88 17.34 4.42
C GLY A 52 4.24 17.46 3.73
N TRP A 53 5.25 18.03 4.41
CA TRP A 53 6.61 18.08 3.89
C TRP A 53 7.21 16.68 3.71
N TYR A 54 7.08 15.82 4.72
CA TYR A 54 7.71 14.49 4.74
C TYR A 54 7.18 13.60 3.61
N SER A 55 5.85 13.55 3.44
CA SER A 55 5.23 12.82 2.32
C SER A 55 5.53 13.43 0.96
N GLN A 56 5.59 14.77 0.85
CA GLN A 56 5.95 15.42 -0.41
C GLN A 56 7.38 15.08 -0.85
N VAL A 57 8.32 14.91 0.08
CA VAL A 57 9.69 14.48 -0.25
C VAL A 57 9.69 13.12 -0.95
N LEU A 58 8.82 12.19 -0.54
CA LEU A 58 8.65 10.88 -1.18
C LEU A 58 8.04 11.01 -2.59
N VAL A 59 6.98 11.81 -2.74
CA VAL A 59 6.34 12.07 -4.04
C VAL A 59 7.31 12.72 -5.03
N ASP A 60 8.06 13.74 -4.59
CA ASP A 60 9.06 14.41 -5.42
C ASP A 60 10.22 13.48 -5.79
N HIS A 61 10.57 12.54 -4.90
CA HIS A 61 11.56 11.51 -5.20
C HIS A 61 11.06 10.59 -6.30
N ALA A 62 9.84 10.08 -6.21
CA ALA A 62 9.22 9.28 -7.25
C ALA A 62 9.18 10.04 -8.59
N ASP A 63 8.79 11.32 -8.59
CA ASP A 63 8.76 12.15 -9.80
C ASP A 63 10.11 12.20 -10.51
N ARG A 64 11.20 12.44 -9.76
CA ARG A 64 12.55 12.51 -10.32
C ARG A 64 13.03 11.16 -10.86
N VAL A 65 12.83 10.08 -10.09
CA VAL A 65 13.30 8.74 -10.49
C VAL A 65 12.53 8.24 -11.71
N LEU A 66 11.20 8.40 -11.72
CA LEU A 66 10.36 7.95 -12.83
C LEU A 66 10.60 8.76 -14.11
N SER A 67 10.90 10.07 -13.99
CA SER A 67 11.32 10.88 -15.13
C SER A 67 12.56 10.29 -15.82
N LEU A 68 13.55 9.86 -15.05
CA LEU A 68 14.78 9.25 -15.60
C LEU A 68 14.53 7.83 -16.11
N ALA A 69 13.76 7.03 -15.38
CA ALA A 69 13.42 5.66 -15.78
C ALA A 69 12.67 5.64 -17.12
N LYS A 70 11.73 6.57 -17.32
CA LYS A 70 10.98 6.70 -18.58
C LYS A 70 11.89 7.00 -19.77
N LEU A 71 12.91 7.84 -19.57
CA LEU A 71 13.90 8.15 -20.61
C LEU A 71 14.81 6.95 -20.91
N ALA A 72 15.19 6.19 -19.89
CA ALA A 72 16.10 5.05 -20.04
C ALA A 72 15.42 3.81 -20.62
N PHE A 73 14.13 3.61 -20.34
CA PHE A 73 13.38 2.40 -20.68
C PHE A 73 12.18 2.71 -21.58
N GLU A 74 12.36 3.62 -22.53
CA GLU A 74 11.31 3.97 -23.51
C GLU A 74 10.76 2.70 -24.19
N GLY A 75 9.43 2.60 -24.28
CA GLY A 75 8.74 1.43 -24.82
C GLY A 75 8.56 0.25 -23.87
N SER A 76 9.18 0.27 -22.68
CA SER A 76 8.96 -0.74 -21.64
C SER A 76 7.90 -0.30 -20.63
N GLN A 77 7.14 -1.26 -20.11
CA GLN A 77 6.20 -0.99 -19.03
C GLN A 77 6.94 -0.89 -17.69
N ILE A 78 6.76 0.23 -17.01
CA ILE A 78 7.37 0.50 -15.71
C ILE A 78 6.29 0.42 -14.64
N ALA A 79 6.61 -0.17 -13.49
CA ALA A 79 5.76 -0.17 -12.32
C ALA A 79 6.52 0.38 -11.10
N ALA A 80 5.83 1.08 -10.22
CA ALA A 80 6.33 1.49 -8.91
C ALA A 80 5.66 0.66 -7.82
N LYS A 81 6.46 0.07 -6.92
CA LYS A 81 5.93 -0.73 -5.82
C LYS A 81 5.63 0.15 -4.60
N ILE A 82 4.42 0.07 -4.07
CA ILE A 82 4.01 0.69 -2.80
C ILE A 82 3.85 -0.41 -1.75
N SER A 83 4.39 -0.19 -0.55
CA SER A 83 4.29 -1.14 0.56
C SER A 83 2.89 -1.08 1.20
N GLY A 84 2.31 -2.24 1.52
CA GLY A 84 1.06 -2.34 2.26
C GLY A 84 1.31 -2.22 3.77
N VAL A 85 1.25 -1.01 4.30
CA VAL A 85 1.47 -0.73 5.73
C VAL A 85 0.12 -0.78 6.44
N HIS A 86 -0.34 -2.00 6.75
CA HIS A 86 -1.72 -2.23 7.20
C HIS A 86 -1.93 -2.17 8.72
N TRP A 87 -0.87 -2.21 9.53
CA TRP A 87 -0.96 -2.09 10.99
C TRP A 87 -1.19 -0.64 11.41
N TRP A 88 -1.94 -0.43 12.50
CA TRP A 88 -2.47 0.86 12.95
C TRP A 88 -3.44 1.58 11.99
N TYR A 89 -3.83 0.95 10.88
CA TYR A 89 -4.76 1.55 9.91
C TYR A 89 -6.14 1.85 10.50
N LYS A 90 -6.58 1.11 11.54
CA LYS A 90 -7.85 1.39 12.24
C LYS A 90 -7.74 2.52 13.29
N THR A 91 -6.57 3.11 13.48
CA THR A 91 -6.39 4.25 14.40
C THR A 91 -6.58 5.56 13.63
N ALA A 92 -7.02 6.65 14.27
CA ALA A 92 -7.23 7.93 13.58
C ALA A 92 -5.94 8.48 12.92
N SER A 93 -4.78 8.23 13.53
CA SER A 93 -3.50 8.75 13.03
C SER A 93 -2.89 7.92 11.92
N HIS A 94 -3.21 6.63 11.79
CA HIS A 94 -2.53 5.71 10.86
C HIS A 94 -0.99 5.77 11.04
N ALA A 95 -0.51 5.71 12.28
CA ALA A 95 0.87 6.05 12.65
C ALA A 95 1.96 5.35 11.82
N ALA A 96 1.77 4.09 11.44
CA ALA A 96 2.72 3.36 10.62
C ALA A 96 2.80 3.90 9.19
N GLU A 97 1.67 4.26 8.59
CA GLU A 97 1.64 4.90 7.26
C GLU A 97 2.33 6.27 7.32
N LEU A 98 2.03 7.08 8.34
CA LEU A 98 2.64 8.40 8.52
C LEU A 98 4.17 8.33 8.61
N THR A 99 4.70 7.37 9.38
CA THR A 99 6.14 7.18 9.54
C THR A 99 6.81 6.57 8.30
N ALA A 100 6.09 5.75 7.54
CA ALA A 100 6.52 5.25 6.22
C ALA A 100 6.52 6.34 5.13
N GLY A 101 5.92 7.51 5.39
CA GLY A 101 5.84 8.63 4.45
C GLY A 101 4.53 8.72 3.68
N PHE A 102 3.58 7.83 3.95
CA PHE A 102 2.22 7.89 3.44
C PHE A 102 1.38 8.76 4.38
N TYR A 103 1.14 10.02 3.99
CA TYR A 103 0.37 10.93 4.83
C TYR A 103 -1.15 10.63 4.74
N ASN A 104 -1.57 9.51 5.32
CA ASN A 104 -2.90 8.91 5.17
C ASN A 104 -3.66 8.82 6.51
N PRO A 105 -3.84 9.91 7.30
CA PRO A 105 -4.72 9.83 8.47
C PRO A 105 -6.18 9.61 8.03
N CYS A 106 -7.06 9.23 8.96
CA CYS A 106 -8.43 8.82 8.64
C CYS A 106 -9.29 9.88 7.90
N ASN A 107 -8.87 11.14 7.91
CA ASN A 107 -9.54 12.28 7.28
C ASN A 107 -8.88 12.76 5.97
N ARG A 108 -7.88 12.04 5.44
CA ARG A 108 -7.15 12.42 4.22
C ARG A 108 -6.67 11.20 3.44
N ASP A 109 -6.95 11.17 2.14
CA ASP A 109 -6.33 10.21 1.23
C ASP A 109 -4.85 10.55 0.99
N GLY A 110 -3.96 9.70 1.51
CA GLY A 110 -2.51 9.81 1.36
C GLY A 110 -1.95 9.25 0.05
N TYR A 111 -2.73 8.45 -0.69
CA TYR A 111 -2.31 7.72 -1.90
C TYR A 111 -2.61 8.48 -3.18
N ALA A 112 -3.60 9.38 -3.18
CA ALA A 112 -3.98 10.19 -4.35
C ALA A 112 -2.79 10.94 -4.99
N ALA A 113 -1.92 11.55 -4.18
CA ALA A 113 -0.74 12.27 -4.68
C ALA A 113 0.28 11.32 -5.33
N ILE A 114 0.38 10.09 -4.83
CA ILE A 114 1.24 9.06 -5.41
C ILE A 114 0.64 8.59 -6.74
N ALA A 115 -0.65 8.27 -6.78
CA ALA A 115 -1.35 7.90 -8.01
C ALA A 115 -1.20 8.99 -9.10
N ALA A 116 -1.27 10.27 -8.73
CA ALA A 116 -1.07 11.39 -9.65
C ALA A 116 0.34 11.43 -10.25
N VAL A 117 1.40 11.19 -9.46
CA VAL A 117 2.78 11.16 -10.00
C VAL A 117 3.02 9.93 -10.87
N LEU A 118 2.44 8.78 -10.53
CA LEU A 118 2.49 7.58 -11.38
C LEU A 118 1.79 7.83 -12.72
N LYS A 119 0.60 8.43 -12.69
CA LYS A 119 -0.16 8.83 -13.89
C LYS A 119 0.64 9.78 -14.77
N LYS A 120 1.27 10.81 -14.19
CA LYS A 120 2.11 11.77 -14.91
C LYS A 120 3.18 11.06 -15.76
N HIS A 121 3.75 9.98 -15.25
CA HIS A 121 4.80 9.22 -15.96
C HIS A 121 4.28 8.08 -16.82
N GLY A 122 3.01 7.68 -16.69
CA GLY A 122 2.44 6.50 -17.35
C GLY A 122 2.96 5.20 -16.73
N VAL A 123 3.16 5.21 -15.42
CA VAL A 123 3.73 4.11 -14.64
C VAL A 123 2.59 3.35 -13.94
N ALA A 124 2.65 2.03 -13.96
CA ALA A 124 1.70 1.19 -13.24
C ALA A 124 1.99 1.20 -11.73
N LEU A 125 0.96 1.00 -10.92
CA LEU A 125 1.13 0.70 -9.50
C LEU A 125 1.35 -0.81 -9.34
N ASN A 126 2.33 -1.22 -8.53
CA ASN A 126 2.42 -2.57 -8.01
C ASN A 126 2.15 -2.53 -6.50
N PHE A 127 1.08 -3.17 -6.05
CA PHE A 127 0.70 -3.20 -4.63
C PHE A 127 0.86 -4.60 -4.03
N THR A 128 1.00 -4.67 -2.71
CA THR A 128 1.16 -5.92 -1.97
C THR A 128 -0.07 -6.15 -1.06
N CYS A 129 -0.15 -7.31 -0.40
CA CYS A 129 -1.15 -7.64 0.63
C CYS A 129 -2.56 -8.01 0.12
N VAL A 130 -2.72 -8.34 -1.17
CA VAL A 130 -4.05 -8.72 -1.72
C VAL A 130 -4.57 -10.07 -1.24
N GLU A 131 -3.74 -10.88 -0.59
CA GLU A 131 -4.13 -12.18 -0.02
C GLU A 131 -4.59 -12.08 1.44
N LEU A 132 -4.26 -10.98 2.14
CA LEU A 132 -4.48 -10.87 3.57
C LEU A 132 -5.94 -10.60 3.90
N ARG A 133 -6.49 -11.33 4.88
CA ARG A 133 -7.81 -11.10 5.44
C ARG A 133 -7.68 -10.29 6.73
N THR A 134 -8.54 -9.28 6.91
CA THR A 134 -8.56 -8.46 8.12
C THR A 134 -9.01 -9.30 9.32
N LEU A 135 -9.84 -10.33 9.10
CA LEU A 135 -10.31 -11.25 10.15
C LEU A 135 -9.18 -12.09 10.76
N ASP A 136 -8.27 -12.62 9.94
CA ASP A 136 -7.15 -13.46 10.43
C ASP A 136 -6.21 -12.64 11.33
N HIS A 137 -5.91 -11.41 10.92
CA HIS A 137 -5.10 -10.49 11.73
C HIS A 137 -5.78 -10.08 13.04
N ASN A 138 -7.10 -9.87 13.06
CA ASN A 138 -7.79 -9.55 14.31
C ASN A 138 -7.82 -10.73 15.29
N MET A 139 -7.75 -11.96 14.79
CA MET A 139 -7.69 -13.16 15.62
C MET A 139 -6.29 -13.38 16.20
N ASP A 140 -5.25 -13.20 15.40
CA ASP A 140 -3.87 -13.44 15.82
C ASP A 140 -3.26 -12.27 16.60
N TYR A 141 -3.59 -11.03 16.19
CA TYR A 141 -2.99 -9.78 16.71
C TYR A 141 -4.01 -8.63 16.80
N PRO A 142 -5.05 -8.73 17.66
CA PRO A 142 -6.08 -7.70 17.78
C PRO A 142 -5.52 -6.31 18.12
N ASP A 143 -4.44 -6.25 18.91
CA ASP A 143 -3.80 -5.00 19.33
C ASP A 143 -3.08 -4.27 18.19
N ALA A 144 -2.82 -4.93 17.05
CA ALA A 144 -2.17 -4.30 15.90
C ALA A 144 -3.08 -3.30 15.17
N MET A 145 -4.39 -3.29 15.47
CA MET A 145 -5.39 -2.41 14.85
C MET A 145 -5.28 -2.39 13.32
N ALA A 146 -5.02 -3.57 12.74
CA ALA A 146 -4.70 -3.72 11.34
C ALA A 146 -5.97 -3.80 10.47
N ASP A 147 -5.86 -3.32 9.23
CA ASP A 147 -6.90 -3.49 8.21
C ASP A 147 -6.30 -3.62 6.79
N PRO A 148 -5.71 -4.79 6.47
CA PRO A 148 -5.16 -5.02 5.14
C PRO A 148 -6.21 -4.94 4.03
N GLU A 149 -7.45 -5.39 4.26
CA GLU A 149 -8.51 -5.34 3.25
C GLU A 149 -8.95 -3.90 2.97
N GLY A 150 -9.16 -3.09 4.02
CA GLY A 150 -9.46 -1.67 3.87
C GLY A 150 -8.36 -0.90 3.15
N LEU A 151 -7.09 -1.21 3.47
CA LEU A 151 -5.93 -0.61 2.80
C LEU A 151 -5.85 -0.99 1.31
N VAL A 152 -5.97 -2.29 0.98
CA VAL A 152 -5.99 -2.76 -0.42
C VAL A 152 -7.09 -2.05 -1.19
N TRP A 153 -8.30 -2.00 -0.63
CA TRP A 153 -9.43 -1.32 -1.24
C TRP A 153 -9.11 0.17 -1.50
N GLN A 154 -8.57 0.89 -0.53
CA GLN A 154 -8.23 2.32 -0.71
C GLN A 154 -7.21 2.53 -1.83
N VAL A 155 -6.09 1.80 -1.77
CA VAL A 155 -4.96 2.01 -2.68
C VAL A 155 -5.29 1.63 -4.12
N VAL A 156 -5.96 0.48 -4.31
CA VAL A 156 -6.33 -0.01 -5.65
C VAL A 156 -7.38 0.90 -6.29
N ASN A 157 -8.39 1.36 -5.53
CA ASN A 157 -9.40 2.27 -6.07
C ASN A 157 -8.82 3.66 -6.36
N ALA A 158 -7.94 4.21 -5.51
CA ALA A 158 -7.25 5.47 -5.80
C ALA A 158 -6.44 5.39 -7.10
N ALA A 159 -5.84 4.24 -7.38
CA ALA A 159 -5.11 3.98 -8.60
C ALA A 159 -6.05 3.90 -9.83
N TRP A 160 -7.11 3.09 -9.75
CA TRP A 160 -8.05 2.97 -10.86
C TRP A 160 -8.81 4.27 -11.15
N ASP A 161 -9.20 5.03 -10.13
CA ASP A 161 -9.85 6.35 -10.31
C ASP A 161 -8.91 7.39 -10.93
N ALA A 162 -7.61 7.27 -10.65
CA ALA A 162 -6.58 8.03 -11.37
C ALA A 162 -6.35 7.51 -12.80
N GLY A 163 -6.90 6.36 -13.18
CA GLY A 163 -6.72 5.74 -14.49
C GLY A 163 -5.33 5.15 -14.69
N ILE A 164 -4.69 4.69 -13.61
CA ILE A 164 -3.40 3.97 -13.68
C ILE A 164 -3.63 2.46 -13.60
N LEU A 165 -2.77 1.72 -14.32
CA LEU A 165 -2.80 0.26 -14.29
C LEU A 165 -2.30 -0.26 -12.94
N VAL A 166 -2.88 -1.36 -12.47
CA VAL A 166 -2.54 -1.96 -11.17
C VAL A 166 -2.08 -3.40 -11.38
N ALA A 167 -0.89 -3.71 -10.88
CA ALA A 167 -0.37 -5.05 -10.67
C ALA A 167 -0.31 -5.34 -9.17
N SER A 168 -0.23 -6.61 -8.80
CA SER A 168 -0.16 -6.96 -7.38
C SER A 168 0.71 -8.18 -7.09
N GLU A 169 1.05 -8.35 -5.82
CA GLU A 169 1.78 -9.51 -5.28
C GLU A 169 1.19 -9.92 -3.93
N ASN A 170 1.36 -11.17 -3.51
CA ASN A 170 1.03 -11.58 -2.14
C ASN A 170 2.13 -11.14 -1.16
N ALA A 171 1.78 -10.69 0.04
CA ALA A 171 2.74 -10.31 1.07
C ALA A 171 3.34 -11.51 1.81
N LEU A 172 2.52 -12.53 2.09
CA LEU A 172 2.86 -13.76 2.78
C LEU A 172 2.66 -14.99 1.90
N PRO A 173 3.44 -16.08 2.09
CA PRO A 173 3.24 -17.32 1.36
C PRO A 173 1.84 -17.90 1.61
N CYS A 174 1.13 -18.30 0.56
CA CYS A 174 -0.18 -18.95 0.62
C CYS A 174 -0.23 -20.10 -0.37
N TYR A 175 -0.64 -21.29 0.08
CA TYR A 175 -0.66 -22.49 -0.75
C TYR A 175 -2.05 -23.12 -0.85
N ASP A 176 -3.00 -22.60 -0.10
CA ASP A 176 -4.35 -23.11 0.03
C ASP A 176 -5.34 -22.40 -0.91
N ARG A 177 -6.46 -23.07 -1.13
CA ARG A 177 -7.53 -22.60 -2.00
C ARG A 177 -8.13 -21.26 -1.55
N ASP A 178 -8.23 -21.04 -0.25
CA ASP A 178 -8.92 -19.90 0.33
C ASP A 178 -8.14 -18.60 0.11
N GLY A 179 -6.82 -18.62 0.26
CA GLY A 179 -5.99 -17.46 -0.05
C GLY A 179 -5.86 -17.22 -1.55
N TYR A 180 -5.80 -18.27 -2.39
CA TYR A 180 -5.87 -18.08 -3.86
C TYR A 180 -7.20 -17.46 -4.32
N ASN A 181 -8.33 -17.90 -3.75
CA ASN A 181 -9.63 -17.30 -4.04
C ASN A 181 -9.67 -15.84 -3.60
N LYS A 182 -9.06 -15.49 -2.46
CA LYS A 182 -8.97 -14.10 -2.00
C LYS A 182 -8.16 -13.22 -2.96
N ILE A 183 -7.05 -13.75 -3.49
CA ILE A 183 -6.27 -13.06 -4.52
C ILE A 183 -7.14 -12.85 -5.77
N LEU A 184 -7.90 -13.86 -6.20
CA LEU A 184 -8.77 -13.79 -7.38
C LEU A 184 -9.86 -12.72 -7.22
N GLU A 185 -10.50 -12.62 -6.06
CA GLU A 185 -11.50 -11.59 -5.74
C GLU A 185 -10.95 -10.18 -5.94
N ASN A 186 -9.74 -9.93 -5.46
CA ASN A 186 -9.07 -8.63 -5.62
C ASN A 186 -8.50 -8.43 -7.03
N ALA A 187 -8.10 -9.52 -7.70
CA ALA A 187 -7.51 -9.46 -9.03
C ALA A 187 -8.53 -9.18 -10.13
N LYS A 188 -9.73 -9.76 -10.01
CA LYS A 188 -10.83 -9.66 -10.95
C LYS A 188 -12.16 -9.52 -10.20
N PRO A 189 -12.43 -8.35 -9.60
CA PRO A 189 -13.68 -8.14 -8.89
C PRO A 189 -14.85 -8.28 -9.88
N LEU A 190 -15.71 -9.28 -9.64
CA LEU A 190 -16.83 -9.61 -10.54
C LEU A 190 -17.89 -8.51 -10.57
N ASP A 191 -18.02 -7.77 -9.47
CA ASP A 191 -19.04 -6.75 -9.26
C ASP A 191 -18.51 -5.32 -9.50
N ASP A 192 -17.31 -5.16 -10.08
CA ASP A 192 -16.80 -3.84 -10.44
C ASP A 192 -17.58 -3.27 -11.64
N PRO A 193 -18.28 -2.13 -11.49
CA PRO A 193 -19.14 -1.59 -12.53
C PRO A 193 -18.38 -1.09 -13.77
N ASP A 194 -17.08 -0.81 -13.62
CA ASP A 194 -16.20 -0.35 -14.68
C ASP A 194 -15.39 -1.51 -15.30
N GLY A 195 -15.59 -2.75 -14.81
CA GLY A 195 -14.87 -3.94 -15.26
C GLY A 195 -13.37 -3.89 -14.96
N ARG A 196 -12.96 -3.16 -13.91
CA ARG A 196 -11.55 -3.00 -13.54
C ARG A 196 -10.96 -4.32 -13.05
N HIS A 197 -9.71 -4.57 -13.42
CA HIS A 197 -8.97 -5.76 -13.00
C HIS A 197 -7.47 -5.48 -12.93
N LEU A 198 -6.73 -6.33 -12.23
CA LEU A 198 -5.27 -6.29 -12.26
C LEU A 198 -4.74 -6.64 -13.65
N ILE A 199 -3.69 -5.94 -14.07
CA ILE A 199 -2.99 -6.24 -15.33
C ILE A 199 -1.99 -7.40 -15.20
N ALA A 200 -1.51 -7.66 -13.98
CA ALA A 200 -0.55 -8.70 -13.67
C ALA A 200 -0.58 -9.05 -12.19
N PHE A 201 -0.23 -10.29 -11.86
CA PHE A 201 -0.01 -10.75 -10.50
C PHE A 201 1.33 -11.50 -10.41
N THR A 202 2.14 -11.15 -9.42
CA THR A 202 3.43 -11.81 -9.14
C THR A 202 3.32 -12.63 -7.86
N TYR A 203 3.40 -13.96 -7.99
CA TYR A 203 3.37 -14.84 -6.82
C TYR A 203 4.74 -14.89 -6.10
N LEU A 204 4.72 -14.63 -4.80
CA LEU A 204 5.85 -14.70 -3.88
C LEU A 204 5.74 -15.99 -3.03
N ARG A 205 6.61 -16.99 -3.19
CA ARG A 205 7.73 -17.11 -4.14
C ARG A 205 7.87 -18.59 -4.52
N LEU A 206 8.48 -18.85 -5.67
CA LEU A 206 8.95 -20.19 -6.01
C LEU A 206 9.77 -20.79 -4.86
N SER A 207 9.31 -21.92 -4.35
CA SER A 207 9.93 -22.64 -3.23
C SER A 207 9.71 -24.14 -3.41
N PRO A 208 10.51 -25.00 -2.74
CA PRO A 208 10.23 -26.44 -2.71
C PRO A 208 8.82 -26.75 -2.20
N THR A 209 8.33 -25.99 -1.22
CA THR A 209 6.97 -26.13 -0.68
C THR A 209 5.90 -25.85 -1.72
N LEU A 210 6.07 -24.84 -2.59
CA LEU A 210 5.14 -24.58 -3.70
C LEU A 210 5.08 -25.76 -4.68
N LEU A 211 6.22 -26.45 -4.88
CA LEU A 211 6.34 -27.57 -5.81
C LEU A 211 5.90 -28.91 -5.22
N GLU A 212 5.49 -28.96 -3.95
CA GLU A 212 4.83 -30.13 -3.40
C GLU A 212 3.53 -30.43 -4.15
N ARG A 213 3.25 -31.71 -4.39
CA ARG A 213 2.19 -32.15 -5.30
C ARG A 213 0.83 -31.46 -5.06
N GLN A 214 0.41 -31.36 -3.79
CA GLN A 214 -0.90 -30.77 -3.46
C GLN A 214 -0.89 -29.25 -3.67
N ASN A 215 0.16 -28.56 -3.24
CA ASN A 215 0.28 -27.11 -3.37
C ASN A 215 0.38 -26.69 -4.84
N PHE A 216 1.10 -27.47 -5.65
CA PHE A 216 1.25 -27.19 -7.07
C PHE A 216 -0.05 -27.40 -7.85
N LEU A 217 -0.90 -28.38 -7.45
CA LEU A 217 -2.23 -28.56 -8.04
C LEU A 217 -3.16 -27.37 -7.74
N GLU A 218 -3.17 -26.86 -6.51
CA GLU A 218 -3.93 -25.66 -6.18
C GLU A 218 -3.37 -24.41 -6.88
N PHE A 219 -2.04 -24.30 -7.01
CA PHE A 219 -1.40 -23.23 -7.79
C PHE A 219 -1.77 -23.30 -9.28
N GLU A 220 -1.83 -24.49 -9.88
CA GLU A 220 -2.29 -24.67 -11.27
C GLU A 220 -3.74 -24.23 -11.44
N ARG A 221 -4.63 -24.61 -10.50
CA ARG A 221 -6.02 -24.14 -10.46
C ARG A 221 -6.07 -22.61 -10.39
N PHE A 222 -5.31 -22.01 -9.48
CA PHE A 222 -5.23 -20.56 -9.34
C PHE A 222 -4.79 -19.87 -10.64
N VAL A 223 -3.74 -20.36 -11.30
CA VAL A 223 -3.24 -19.81 -12.57
C VAL A 223 -4.31 -19.91 -13.67
N LYS A 224 -5.02 -21.04 -13.78
CA LYS A 224 -6.12 -21.21 -14.73
C LYS A 224 -7.24 -20.19 -14.51
N GLN A 225 -7.65 -19.97 -13.27
CA GLN A 225 -8.65 -18.94 -12.94
C GLN A 225 -8.16 -17.52 -13.21
N MET A 226 -6.88 -17.23 -12.93
CA MET A 226 -6.23 -15.96 -13.29
C MET A 226 -6.21 -15.72 -14.80
N HIS A 227 -6.22 -16.77 -15.63
CA HIS A 227 -6.38 -16.66 -17.09
C HIS A 227 -7.84 -16.70 -17.58
N GLY A 228 -8.82 -16.86 -16.68
CA GLY A 228 -10.23 -16.94 -17.05
C GLY A 228 -10.66 -18.29 -17.60
N GLU A 229 -9.87 -19.34 -17.38
CA GLU A 229 -10.22 -20.71 -17.76
C GLU A 229 -11.24 -21.30 -16.76
N ALA A 230 -12.19 -22.09 -17.28
CA ALA A 230 -13.13 -22.82 -16.44
C ALA A 230 -12.38 -23.94 -15.69
N VAL A 231 -12.39 -23.91 -14.37
CA VAL A 231 -11.88 -24.99 -13.53
C VAL A 231 -13.04 -25.87 -13.09
N LEU A 232 -12.99 -27.16 -13.44
CA LEU A 232 -13.88 -28.16 -12.86
C LEU A 232 -13.41 -28.42 -11.43
N ASP A 233 -14.23 -28.07 -10.44
CA ASP A 233 -13.95 -28.46 -9.05
C ASP A 233 -14.01 -29.99 -8.96
N ILE A 234 -12.84 -30.62 -8.91
CA ILE A 234 -12.75 -32.03 -8.55
C ILE A 234 -13.06 -32.08 -7.06
N LEU A 235 -14.28 -32.51 -6.72
CA LEU A 235 -14.64 -32.95 -5.38
C LEU A 235 -13.67 -34.08 -5.01
N VAL A 236 -12.75 -33.82 -4.08
CA VAL A 236 -11.95 -34.83 -3.39
C VAL A 236 -12.47 -34.94 -1.97
#